data_AF-A0A6N6SGF2-F1
#
_entry.id   AF-A0A6N6SGF2-F1
#
_cell.length_a   1.000
_cell.length_b   1.000
_cell.length_c   1.000
_cell.angle_alpha   90.00
_cell.angle_beta   90.00
_cell.angle_gamma   90.00
#
_symmetry.space_group_name_H-M   'P 1'
#
loop_
_entity.id
_entity.type
_entity.pdbx_description
1 polymer ?
#
loop_
_entity_poly.entity_id
_entity_poly.type
_entity_poly.pdbx_seq_one_letter_code
_entity_poly.pdbx_strand_id
1 'polypeptide(L)'
;PWRLAEVAAGLAGAPAPAVPSGAALGDYISSHYEDMLSFYGRDPGARIARKHLGWYADEAGIDPALRARMLAAASPGEVLALVARAYGGEAERRAA
;
A
#
# COMPACT_ATOMS: atom_id res chain seq x y z
N PRO A 1 -1.71 4.74 -6.47
CA PRO A 1 -2.99 5.25 -7.06
C PRO A 1 -2.92 6.71 -7.52
N TRP A 2 -2.02 7.52 -6.95
CA TRP A 2 -1.82 8.94 -7.28
C TRP A 2 -1.21 9.25 -8.65
N ARG A 3 -0.66 8.26 -9.39
CA ARG A 3 -0.02 8.47 -10.69
C ARG A 3 -0.88 9.25 -11.70
N LEU A 4 -2.20 9.03 -11.71
CA LEU A 4 -3.12 9.80 -12.58
C LEU A 4 -3.24 11.26 -12.15
N ALA A 5 -3.26 11.53 -10.84
CA ALA A 5 -3.29 12.88 -10.31
C ALA A 5 -1.97 13.63 -10.57
N GLU A 6 -0.83 12.94 -10.52
CA GLU A 6 0.47 13.50 -10.91
C GLU A 6 0.49 13.89 -12.40
N VAL A 7 0.02 13.01 -13.29
CA VAL A 7 -0.08 13.31 -14.73
C VAL A 7 -1.00 14.50 -14.99
N ALA A 8 -2.18 14.52 -14.35
CA ALA A 8 -3.13 15.63 -14.50
C ALA A 8 -2.53 16.95 -14.00
N ALA A 9 -1.83 16.95 -12.86
CA ALA A 9 -1.16 18.12 -12.32
C ALA A 9 -0.07 18.65 -13.28
N GLY A 10 0.75 17.75 -13.84
CA GLY A 10 1.77 18.09 -14.83
C GLY A 10 1.19 18.70 -16.10
N LEU A 11 0.08 18.16 -16.61
CA LEU A 11 -0.61 18.70 -17.78
C LEU A 11 -1.25 20.07 -17.51
N ALA A 12 -1.71 20.32 -16.28
CA ALA A 12 -2.37 21.56 -15.89
C ALA A 12 -1.40 22.65 -15.39
N GLY A 13 -0.11 22.36 -15.25
CA GLY A 13 0.84 23.26 -14.59
C GLY A 13 0.53 23.49 -13.11
N ALA A 14 -0.17 22.55 -12.48
CA ALA A 14 -0.54 22.61 -11.07
C ALA A 14 0.50 21.91 -10.18
N PRO A 15 0.56 22.21 -8.87
CA PRO A 15 1.40 21.48 -7.93
C PRO A 15 1.09 19.98 -7.92
N ALA A 16 2.13 19.16 -7.74
CA ALA A 16 1.96 17.71 -7.58
C ALA A 16 1.10 17.37 -6.35
N PRO A 17 0.31 16.28 -6.40
CA PRO A 17 -0.48 15.85 -5.26
C PRO A 17 0.42 15.45 -4.09
N ALA A 18 -0.05 15.69 -2.86
CA ALA A 18 0.58 15.18 -1.67
C ALA A 18 0.40 13.65 -1.61
N VAL A 19 1.49 12.91 -1.84
CA VAL A 19 1.51 11.46 -1.73
C VAL A 19 1.82 11.06 -0.29
N PRO A 20 1.00 10.21 0.35
CA PRO A 20 1.27 9.76 1.71
C PRO A 20 2.54 8.91 1.76
N SER A 21 3.26 8.98 2.89
CA SER A 21 4.46 8.21 3.17
C SER A 21 4.41 7.61 4.58
N GLY A 22 5.31 6.67 4.87
CA GLY A 22 5.41 6.02 6.18
C GLY A 22 4.06 5.50 6.69
N ALA A 23 3.75 5.78 7.94
CA ALA A 23 2.52 5.30 8.58
C ALA A 23 1.24 5.73 7.84
N ALA A 24 1.19 6.96 7.31
CA ALA A 24 0.03 7.44 6.54
C ALA A 24 -0.17 6.64 5.25
N LEU A 25 0.91 6.19 4.61
CA LEU A 25 0.81 5.27 3.47
C LEU A 25 0.32 3.89 3.93
N GLY A 26 0.79 3.40 5.07
CA GLY A 26 0.31 2.17 5.69
C GLY A 26 -1.20 2.19 5.94
N ASP A 27 -1.71 3.27 6.55
CA ASP A 27 -3.14 3.45 6.83
C ASP A 27 -3.98 3.50 5.55
N TYR A 28 -3.48 4.18 4.52
CA TYR A 28 -4.10 4.20 3.21
C TYR A 28 -4.17 2.80 2.58
N ILE A 29 -3.06 2.04 2.61
CA ILE A 29 -3.00 0.69 2.07
C ILE A 29 -3.95 -0.25 2.81
N SER A 30 -4.00 -0.15 4.14
CA SER A 30 -4.92 -0.91 4.99
C SER A 30 -6.38 -0.64 4.62
N SER A 31 -6.77 0.64 4.52
CA SER A 31 -8.13 1.03 4.14
C SER A 31 -8.49 0.50 2.75
N HIS A 32 -7.59 0.65 1.79
CA HIS A 32 -7.81 0.15 0.43
C HIS A 32 -7.90 -1.39 0.38
N TYR A 33 -7.12 -2.10 1.20
CA TYR A 33 -7.23 -3.55 1.33
C TYR A 33 -8.62 -3.95 1.86
N GLU A 34 -9.11 -3.27 2.90
CA GLU A 34 -10.45 -3.51 3.46
C GLU A 34 -11.59 -3.17 2.48
N ASP A 35 -11.44 -2.09 1.70
CA ASP A 35 -12.38 -1.74 0.63
C ASP A 35 -12.48 -2.86 -0.41
N MET A 36 -11.36 -3.46 -0.79
CA MET A 36 -11.34 -4.59 -1.72
C MET A 36 -12.04 -5.83 -1.15
N LEU A 37 -11.86 -6.12 0.14
CA LEU A 37 -12.57 -7.22 0.80
C LEU A 37 -14.07 -6.97 0.86
N SER A 38 -14.46 -5.72 1.13
CA SER A 38 -15.87 -5.30 1.21
C SER A 38 -16.55 -5.35 -0.15
N PHE A 39 -15.85 -4.95 -1.21
CA PHE A 39 -16.39 -4.91 -2.57
C PHE A 39 -16.46 -6.29 -3.23
N TYR A 40 -15.37 -7.07 -3.17
CA TYR A 40 -15.30 -8.36 -3.86
C TYR A 40 -15.79 -9.54 -3.01
N GLY A 41 -15.93 -9.35 -1.69
CA GLY A 41 -16.06 -10.42 -0.70
C GLY A 41 -14.70 -10.88 -0.19
N ARG A 42 -14.67 -11.47 1.01
CA ARG A 42 -13.43 -11.72 1.76
C ARG A 42 -12.38 -12.54 0.99
N ASP A 43 -12.72 -13.73 0.52
CA ASP A 43 -11.74 -14.61 -0.13
C ASP A 43 -11.34 -14.16 -1.55
N PRO A 44 -12.28 -13.85 -2.47
CA PRO A 44 -11.91 -13.27 -3.76
C PRO A 44 -11.19 -11.92 -3.62
N GLY A 45 -11.63 -11.04 -2.71
CA GLY A 45 -10.99 -9.76 -2.41
C GLY A 45 -9.56 -9.93 -1.96
N ALA A 46 -9.27 -10.85 -1.04
CA ALA A 46 -7.92 -11.11 -0.58
C ALA A 46 -7.01 -11.60 -1.72
N ARG A 47 -7.53 -12.43 -2.65
CA ARG A 47 -6.77 -12.88 -3.82
C ARG A 47 -6.42 -11.74 -4.77
N ILE A 48 -7.35 -10.82 -5.00
CA ILE A 48 -7.13 -9.65 -5.88
C ILE A 48 -6.16 -8.67 -5.19
N ALA A 49 -6.37 -8.41 -3.90
CA ALA A 49 -5.60 -7.45 -3.11
C ALA A 49 -4.11 -7.82 -2.99
N ARG A 50 -3.75 -9.11 -3.02
CA ARG A 50 -2.35 -9.57 -3.02
C ARG A 50 -1.50 -8.91 -4.11
N LYS A 51 -2.07 -8.64 -5.29
CA LYS A 51 -1.34 -7.96 -6.37
C LYS A 51 -1.01 -6.51 -5.99
N HIS A 52 -1.99 -5.80 -5.41
CA HIS A 52 -1.82 -4.42 -4.97
C HIS A 52 -0.81 -4.30 -3.83
N LEU A 53 -0.87 -5.21 -2.85
CA LEU A 53 0.11 -5.30 -1.77
C LEU A 53 1.53 -5.52 -2.31
N GLY A 54 1.68 -6.37 -3.34
CA GLY A 54 2.95 -6.57 -4.02
C GLY A 54 3.50 -5.27 -4.62
N TRP A 55 2.66 -4.55 -5.38
CA TRP A 55 3.03 -3.27 -5.98
C TRP A 55 3.43 -2.20 -4.95
N TYR A 56 2.66 -2.08 -3.86
CA TYR A 56 3.01 -1.14 -2.79
C TYR A 56 4.34 -1.49 -2.12
N ALA A 57 4.61 -2.78 -1.88
CA ALA A 57 5.85 -3.23 -1.28
C ALA A 57 7.05 -3.00 -2.21
N ASP A 58 6.88 -3.24 -3.51
CA ASP A 58 7.92 -3.06 -4.51
C ASP A 58 8.30 -1.57 -4.63
N GLU A 59 7.32 -0.66 -4.73
CA GLU A 59 7.56 0.79 -4.79
C GLU A 59 8.23 1.31 -3.50
N ALA A 60 7.75 0.86 -2.34
CA ALA A 60 8.29 1.26 -1.05
C ALA A 60 9.64 0.59 -0.73
N GLY A 61 10.12 -0.37 -1.53
CA GLY A 61 11.34 -1.12 -1.28
C GLY A 61 11.33 -1.84 0.07
N ILE A 62 10.18 -2.45 0.42
CA ILE A 62 10.03 -3.22 1.65
C ILE A 62 10.95 -4.44 1.61
N ASP A 63 11.51 -4.80 2.77
CA ASP A 63 12.32 -6.00 2.93
C ASP A 63 11.67 -7.23 2.25
N PRO A 64 12.40 -7.96 1.39
CA PRO A 64 11.83 -9.07 0.64
C PRO A 64 11.21 -10.17 1.50
N ALA A 65 11.75 -10.44 2.69
CA ALA A 65 11.18 -11.44 3.60
C ALA A 65 9.87 -10.94 4.23
N LEU A 66 9.81 -9.67 4.62
CA LEU A 66 8.57 -9.04 5.10
C LEU A 66 7.49 -9.00 4.01
N ARG A 67 7.88 -8.64 2.78
CA ARG A 67 7.00 -8.68 1.60
C ARG A 67 6.46 -10.09 1.36
N ALA A 68 7.33 -11.11 1.35
CA ALA A 68 6.91 -12.50 1.13
C ALA A 68 5.88 -12.95 2.17
N ARG A 69 6.10 -12.61 3.46
CA ARG A 69 5.13 -12.88 4.53
C ARG A 69 3.81 -12.17 4.30
N MET A 70 3.82 -10.90 3.92
CA MET A 70 2.60 -10.13 3.65
C MET A 70 1.78 -10.74 2.51
N LEU A 71 2.43 -11.26 1.46
CA LEU A 71 1.75 -11.88 0.32
C LEU A 71 1.25 -13.31 0.60
N ALA A 72 1.82 -13.99 1.60
CA ALA A 72 1.48 -15.34 2.00
C ALA A 72 0.55 -15.41 3.23
N ALA A 73 0.24 -14.27 3.86
CA ALA A 73 -0.59 -14.18 5.06
C ALA A 73 -1.95 -14.88 4.86
N ALA A 74 -2.37 -15.63 5.88
CA ALA A 74 -3.55 -16.49 5.82
C ALA A 74 -4.86 -15.76 6.19
N SER A 75 -4.76 -14.55 6.74
CA SER A 75 -5.93 -13.80 7.18
C SER A 75 -5.81 -12.30 6.92
N PRO A 76 -6.94 -11.59 6.75
CA PRO A 76 -6.96 -10.13 6.68
C PRO A 76 -6.25 -9.44 7.84
N GLY A 77 -6.45 -9.92 9.08
CA GLY A 77 -5.81 -9.33 10.25
C GLY A 77 -4.28 -9.47 10.22
N GLU A 78 -3.77 -10.60 9.75
CA GLU A 78 -2.33 -10.81 9.56
C GLU A 78 -1.76 -9.87 8.49
N VAL A 79 -2.48 -9.69 7.37
CA VAL A 79 -2.10 -8.72 6.33
C VAL A 79 -2.00 -7.31 6.93
N LEU A 80 -3.02 -6.85 7.64
CA LEU A 80 -3.07 -5.50 8.22
C LEU A 80 -1.94 -5.27 9.22
N ALA A 81 -1.64 -6.26 10.07
CA ALA A 81 -0.52 -6.18 11.01
C ALA A 81 0.84 -6.10 10.29
N LEU A 82 1.01 -6.85 9.19
CA LEU A 82 2.23 -6.82 8.38
C LEU A 82 2.39 -5.51 7.59
N VAL A 83 1.29 -4.93 7.09
CA VAL A 83 1.27 -3.59 6.50
C VAL A 83 1.68 -2.55 7.53
N ALA A 84 1.05 -2.54 8.72
CA ALA A 84 1.43 -1.60 9.78
C ALA A 84 2.92 -1.72 10.16
N ARG A 85 3.46 -2.94 10.22
CA ARG A 85 4.89 -3.17 10.45
C ARG A 85 5.77 -2.66 9.30
N ALA A 86 5.37 -2.92 8.05
CA ALA A 86 6.16 -2.56 6.87
C ALA A 86 6.27 -1.04 6.67
N TYR A 87 5.22 -0.30 7.05
CA TYR A 87 5.13 1.14 6.82
C TYR A 87 5.30 1.98 8.10
N GLY A 88 5.19 1.38 9.28
CA GLY A 88 5.28 2.05 10.59
C GLY A 88 6.69 2.13 11.20
N GLY A 89 7.69 1.49 10.59
CA GLY A 89 9.09 1.56 11.04
C GLY A 89 10.04 1.95 9.92
N GLU A 90 10.81 3.02 10.11
CA GLU A 90 12.02 3.34 9.32
C GLU A 90 11.85 3.88 7.89
N ALA A 91 10.64 4.27 7.47
CA ALA A 91 10.40 4.98 6.21
C ALA A 91 10.68 6.50 6.24
N GLU A 92 11.29 7.02 7.32
CA GLU A 92 11.79 8.40 7.40
C GLU A 92 13.12 8.60 6.64
N ARG A 93 13.81 7.53 6.23
CA ARG A 93 15.16 7.62 5.63
C ARG A 93 15.21 7.79 4.10
N ARG A 94 14.07 7.87 3.41
CA ARG A 94 14.02 8.07 1.93
C ARG A 94 13.34 9.37 1.49
N ALA A 95 13.21 10.33 2.41
CA ALA A 95 12.76 11.70 2.16
C ALA A 95 13.84 12.75 2.52
N ALA A 96 15.12 12.37 2.43
CA ALA A 96 16.27 13.27 2.57
C ALA A 96 17.11 13.24 1.29
#